data_AF-A0AAV5BSX3-F1
#
_entry.id   AF-A0AAV5BSX3-F1
#
_cell.length_a   1.000
_cell.length_b   1.000
_cell.length_c   1.000
_cell.angle_alpha   90.00
_cell.angle_beta   90.00
_cell.angle_gamma   90.00
#
_symmetry.space_group_name_H-M   'P 1'
#
loop_
_entity.id
_entity.type
_entity.pdbx_description
1 polymer ?
#
loop_
_entity_poly.entity_id
_entity_poly.type
_entity_poly.pdbx_seq_one_letter_code
_entity_poly.pdbx_strand_id
1 'polypeptide(L)'
;MWRTMRATTWLPIFCLLAAATAGVLQVRAQPDNIGFVSIDCGLPGTASYVDNITTLSYVPDAAFTDAGSNHNISAEYMLPRLFKRLYNVRSFPDGARNCYTIRSLVAGLKYLIRASFYHGNYDGLSRLPMFDMYIGVNFVGTVNVSSHDSLKIVEAIVVVPDDFVQVCLANTGSGTPFISSLELRPLKIKLYPLVNATQGLVLHERWNFGATDTVRYPDDPHDRIWVPWTEPSIWDSLSVNNRVTVSNDIFEQPSKVMQTAITPRNASKNIEFFWDPRPDRQHLTPRYAANMHFAELLSGNAVRQFDIYVNGDDPWYRGLYLSKSYLRSITIHNGERPYAIAHRYNISINATANSTLPPMINAIEVFSIITTTNAGTDAVDGKRMQTYAHD
;
A
#
# COMPACT_ATOMS: atom_id res chain seq x y z
N MET A 1 70.13 -52.93 -34.50
CA MET A 1 69.40 -52.89 -35.78
C MET A 1 68.04 -53.53 -35.54
N TRP A 2 66.97 -52.75 -35.75
CA TRP A 2 65.55 -53.11 -35.89
C TRP A 2 64.77 -53.58 -34.65
N ARG A 3 63.90 -52.68 -34.17
CA ARG A 3 62.70 -52.95 -33.38
C ARG A 3 61.53 -53.22 -34.34
N THR A 4 60.71 -54.22 -34.04
CA THR A 4 59.34 -54.35 -34.56
C THR A 4 58.37 -54.51 -33.38
N MET A 5 57.35 -53.66 -33.38
CA MET A 5 56.23 -53.65 -32.44
C MET A 5 55.26 -54.81 -32.69
N ARG A 6 54.61 -55.29 -31.63
CA ARG A 6 53.24 -55.83 -31.70
C ARG A 6 52.41 -55.16 -30.61
N ALA A 7 51.28 -54.62 -31.03
CA ALA A 7 50.26 -54.02 -30.19
C ALA A 7 49.28 -55.10 -29.69
N THR A 8 48.86 -54.97 -28.44
CA THR A 8 47.65 -55.63 -27.93
C THR A 8 46.92 -54.65 -27.02
N THR A 9 45.69 -54.36 -27.40
CA THR A 9 44.69 -53.50 -26.79
C THR A 9 44.29 -53.97 -25.38
N TRP A 10 44.28 -53.04 -24.42
CA TRP A 10 43.60 -53.17 -23.12
C TRP A 10 42.75 -51.91 -22.90
N LEU A 11 41.43 -52.09 -22.78
CA LEU A 11 40.51 -51.06 -22.28
C LEU A 11 40.65 -50.93 -20.75
N PRO A 12 40.60 -49.70 -20.20
CA PRO A 12 40.11 -49.49 -18.84
C PRO A 12 38.75 -48.80 -18.86
N ILE A 13 37.83 -49.36 -18.09
CA ILE A 13 36.51 -48.83 -17.73
C ILE A 13 36.72 -47.60 -16.85
N PHE A 14 36.29 -46.43 -17.31
CA PHE A 14 36.22 -45.21 -16.50
C PHE A 14 34.85 -45.13 -15.83
N CYS A 15 34.79 -45.39 -14.52
CA CYS A 15 33.64 -45.04 -13.68
C CYS A 15 33.62 -43.53 -13.45
N LEU A 16 32.73 -42.82 -14.15
CA LEU A 16 32.40 -41.42 -13.85
C LEU A 16 31.38 -41.37 -12.71
N LEU A 17 31.85 -41.04 -11.51
CA LEU A 17 31.00 -40.59 -10.41
C LEU A 17 30.48 -39.19 -10.73
N ALA A 18 29.25 -39.09 -11.23
CA ALA A 18 28.54 -37.82 -11.32
C ALA A 18 28.08 -37.41 -9.91
N ALA A 19 28.80 -36.48 -9.29
CA ALA A 19 28.33 -35.78 -8.10
C ALA A 19 27.17 -34.86 -8.53
N ALA A 20 25.94 -35.32 -8.34
CA ALA A 20 24.76 -34.48 -8.44
C ALA A 20 24.77 -33.52 -7.24
N THR A 21 25.31 -32.31 -7.44
CA THR A 21 25.03 -31.20 -6.52
C THR A 21 23.54 -30.91 -6.64
N ALA A 22 22.77 -31.35 -5.64
CA ALA A 22 21.41 -30.91 -5.43
C ALA A 22 21.45 -29.40 -5.15
N GLY A 23 21.40 -28.59 -6.21
CA GLY A 23 21.10 -27.19 -6.09
C GLY A 23 19.73 -27.08 -5.47
N VAL A 24 19.68 -26.67 -4.20
CA VAL A 24 18.45 -26.19 -3.59
C VAL A 24 18.04 -24.99 -4.44
N LEU A 25 17.06 -25.18 -5.31
CA LEU A 25 16.31 -24.09 -5.93
C LEU A 25 15.69 -23.32 -4.77
N GLN A 26 16.39 -22.30 -4.27
CA GLN A 26 15.75 -21.24 -3.49
C GLN A 26 14.73 -20.62 -4.45
N VAL A 27 13.48 -21.07 -4.34
CA VAL A 27 12.34 -20.41 -4.95
C VAL A 27 12.20 -19.06 -4.25
N ARG A 28 13.02 -18.10 -4.68
CA ARG A 28 12.83 -16.71 -4.33
C ARG A 28 11.53 -16.32 -5.02
N ALA A 29 10.55 -15.88 -4.24
CA ALA A 29 9.37 -15.26 -4.82
C ALA A 29 9.82 -13.95 -5.49
N GLN A 30 10.02 -14.02 -6.80
CA GLN A 30 10.32 -12.90 -7.65
C GLN A 30 9.05 -12.05 -7.80
N PRO A 31 9.18 -10.74 -8.08
CA PRO A 31 8.06 -9.95 -8.56
C PRO A 31 7.32 -10.70 -9.66
N ASP A 32 5.99 -10.67 -9.65
CA ASP A 32 5.19 -11.32 -10.69
C ASP A 32 5.37 -10.62 -12.06
N ASN A 33 4.61 -11.05 -13.07
CA ASN A 33 4.73 -10.51 -14.43
C ASN A 33 4.44 -9.00 -14.54
N ILE A 34 3.79 -8.38 -13.54
CA ILE A 34 3.55 -6.93 -13.46
C ILE A 34 4.38 -6.25 -12.36
N GLY A 35 5.30 -7.00 -11.74
CA GLY A 35 6.22 -6.52 -10.72
C GLY A 35 5.64 -6.50 -9.30
N PHE A 36 4.48 -7.12 -9.06
CA PHE A 36 3.88 -7.17 -7.72
C PHE A 36 4.55 -8.23 -6.85
N VAL A 37 4.64 -7.93 -5.56
CA VAL A 37 5.06 -8.89 -4.52
C VAL A 37 3.94 -8.97 -3.49
N SER A 38 3.40 -10.17 -3.24
CA SER A 38 2.35 -10.39 -2.24
C SER A 38 2.74 -11.55 -1.33
N ILE A 39 2.96 -11.24 -0.07
CA ILE A 39 3.48 -12.17 0.94
C ILE A 39 2.39 -12.41 1.97
N ASP A 40 2.07 -13.69 2.19
CA ASP A 40 1.17 -14.16 3.25
C ASP A 40 2.04 -14.57 4.45
N CYS A 41 2.06 -13.72 5.48
CA CYS A 41 2.99 -13.84 6.59
C CYS A 41 2.49 -14.89 7.58
N GLY A 42 3.36 -15.84 7.93
CA GLY A 42 2.96 -16.96 8.79
C GLY A 42 2.38 -18.16 8.03
N LEU A 43 2.14 -18.06 6.72
CA LEU A 43 1.68 -19.17 5.90
C LEU A 43 2.71 -20.31 5.94
N PRO A 44 2.34 -21.54 6.34
CA PRO A 44 3.29 -22.65 6.44
C PRO A 44 3.66 -23.24 5.08
N GLY A 45 4.85 -23.85 5.02
CA GLY A 45 5.34 -24.54 3.83
C GLY A 45 5.88 -23.60 2.75
N THR A 46 5.91 -24.10 1.51
CA THR A 46 6.48 -23.39 0.34
C THR A 46 5.47 -23.18 -0.79
N ALA A 47 4.24 -23.65 -0.61
CA ALA A 47 3.22 -23.58 -1.65
C ALA A 47 2.58 -22.19 -1.70
N SER A 48 2.58 -21.59 -2.90
CA SER A 48 1.84 -20.38 -3.20
C SER A 48 0.37 -20.67 -3.48
N TYR A 49 -0.49 -19.64 -3.43
CA TYR A 49 -1.87 -19.73 -3.90
C TYR A 49 -2.29 -18.47 -4.65
N VAL A 50 -3.32 -18.59 -5.48
CA VAL A 50 -3.95 -17.45 -6.14
C VAL A 50 -5.19 -17.05 -5.35
N ASP A 51 -5.26 -15.79 -4.94
CA ASP A 51 -6.44 -15.22 -4.28
C ASP A 51 -7.60 -15.18 -5.28
N ASN A 52 -8.77 -15.69 -4.89
CA ASN A 52 -9.89 -15.88 -5.79
C ASN A 52 -10.61 -14.59 -6.18
N ILE A 53 -10.45 -13.51 -5.40
CA ILE A 53 -11.09 -12.21 -5.66
C ILE A 53 -10.15 -11.33 -6.48
N THR A 54 -8.93 -11.16 -5.98
CA THR A 54 -7.94 -10.29 -6.59
C THR A 54 -7.18 -10.99 -7.72
N THR A 55 -7.19 -12.32 -7.82
CA THR A 55 -6.38 -13.08 -8.79
C THR A 55 -4.86 -12.92 -8.61
N LEU A 56 -4.43 -12.31 -7.50
CA LEU A 56 -3.01 -12.13 -7.17
C LEU A 56 -2.45 -13.41 -6.54
N SER A 57 -1.20 -13.74 -6.89
CA SER A 57 -0.47 -14.85 -6.29
C SER A 57 0.15 -14.43 -4.96
N TYR A 58 -0.13 -15.17 -3.89
CA TYR A 58 0.47 -15.02 -2.57
C TYR A 58 1.44 -16.15 -2.28
N VAL A 59 2.56 -15.79 -1.68
CA VAL A 59 3.65 -16.71 -1.32
C VAL A 59 3.88 -16.73 0.19
N PRO A 60 4.36 -17.86 0.75
CA PRO A 60 4.83 -17.91 2.14
C PRO A 60 6.02 -16.97 2.39
N ASP A 61 6.21 -16.58 3.64
CA ASP A 61 7.15 -15.53 4.01
C ASP A 61 8.57 -15.99 4.43
N ALA A 62 8.79 -17.30 4.54
CA ALA A 62 10.05 -17.86 5.06
C ALA A 62 11.31 -17.43 4.28
N ALA A 63 11.18 -17.01 3.01
CA ALA A 63 12.30 -16.54 2.20
C ALA A 63 12.68 -15.07 2.44
N PHE A 64 11.89 -14.32 3.21
CA PHE A 64 12.02 -12.86 3.35
C PHE A 64 12.49 -12.42 4.73
N THR A 65 12.43 -13.29 5.73
CA THR A 65 12.87 -13.00 7.10
C THR A 65 13.46 -14.27 7.73
N ASP A 66 14.43 -14.10 8.62
CA ASP A 66 15.16 -15.16 9.31
C ASP A 66 14.70 -15.35 10.77
N ALA A 67 13.73 -14.55 11.22
CA ALA A 67 13.26 -14.52 12.59
C ALA A 67 11.74 -14.74 12.70
N GLY A 68 11.28 -14.84 13.95
CA GLY A 68 9.88 -14.96 14.30
C GLY A 68 9.30 -16.36 14.14
N SER A 69 8.04 -16.48 14.51
CA SER A 69 7.30 -17.74 14.57
C SER A 69 5.93 -17.61 13.90
N ASN A 70 5.50 -18.67 13.22
CA ASN A 70 4.24 -18.69 12.49
C ASN A 70 3.11 -19.14 13.41
N HIS A 71 1.97 -18.46 13.33
CA HIS A 71 0.77 -18.80 14.09
C HIS A 71 -0.46 -18.75 13.19
N ASN A 72 -1.43 -19.60 13.51
CA ASN A 72 -2.79 -19.41 13.04
C ASN A 72 -3.49 -18.45 13.99
N ILE A 73 -4.43 -17.66 13.47
CA ILE A 73 -5.38 -16.97 14.35
C ILE A 73 -6.31 -17.97 15.03
N SER A 74 -6.92 -17.56 16.14
CA SER A 74 -7.90 -18.36 16.85
C SER A 74 -9.20 -18.48 16.04
N ALA A 75 -9.86 -19.65 16.13
CA ALA A 75 -11.05 -19.98 15.33
C ALA A 75 -12.21 -18.99 15.53
N GLU A 76 -12.34 -18.41 16.73
CA GLU A 76 -13.37 -17.40 17.04
C GLU A 76 -13.21 -16.10 16.23
N TYR A 77 -12.00 -15.82 15.74
CA TYR A 77 -11.70 -14.64 14.91
C TYR A 77 -11.61 -14.98 13.42
N MET A 78 -11.87 -16.22 13.02
CA MET A 78 -12.01 -16.60 11.61
C MET A 78 -13.41 -16.21 11.08
N LEU A 79 -13.62 -14.90 10.92
CA LEU A 79 -14.92 -14.36 10.52
C LEU A 79 -15.28 -14.66 9.06
N PRO A 80 -16.58 -14.78 8.72
CA PRO A 80 -17.02 -14.87 7.33
C PRO A 80 -16.47 -13.69 6.50
N ARG A 81 -15.97 -13.98 5.30
CA ARG A 81 -15.35 -13.01 4.36
C ARG A 81 -14.00 -12.43 4.81
N LEU A 82 -13.42 -12.90 5.91
CA LEU A 82 -12.04 -12.57 6.24
C LEU A 82 -11.11 -13.06 5.12
N PHE A 83 -10.20 -12.19 4.68
CA PHE A 83 -9.27 -12.52 3.61
C PHE A 83 -8.31 -13.62 4.03
N LYS A 84 -8.02 -14.57 3.14
CA LYS A 84 -7.16 -15.72 3.43
C LYS A 84 -5.78 -15.33 4.01
N ARG A 85 -5.17 -14.26 3.48
CA ARG A 85 -3.92 -13.66 3.96
C ARG A 85 -3.93 -13.10 5.40
N LEU A 86 -5.06 -13.22 6.10
CA LEU A 86 -5.25 -12.80 7.48
C LEU A 86 -5.52 -13.99 8.42
N TYR A 87 -5.51 -15.23 7.91
CA TYR A 87 -5.65 -16.44 8.74
C TYR A 87 -4.38 -16.80 9.49
N ASN A 88 -3.24 -16.28 9.02
CA ASN A 88 -1.93 -16.52 9.55
C ASN A 88 -1.27 -15.22 9.95
N VAL A 89 -0.36 -15.33 10.92
CA VAL A 89 0.56 -14.25 11.28
C VAL A 89 1.95 -14.82 11.49
N ARG A 90 2.97 -14.01 11.21
CA ARG A 90 4.30 -14.20 11.80
C ARG A 90 4.46 -13.23 12.97
N SER A 91 4.80 -13.76 14.13
CA SER A 91 5.09 -13.00 15.35
C SER A 91 6.58 -12.95 15.65
N PHE A 92 7.04 -11.86 16.27
CA PHE A 92 8.44 -11.60 16.58
C PHE A 92 8.63 -11.34 18.08
N PRO A 93 8.63 -12.39 18.93
CA PRO A 93 8.79 -12.24 20.37
C PRO A 93 10.20 -11.78 20.76
N ASP A 94 11.18 -12.14 19.94
CA ASP A 94 12.60 -11.86 20.16
C ASP A 94 13.09 -10.70 19.30
N GLY A 95 14.10 -10.00 19.81
CA GLY A 95 14.77 -8.90 19.10
C GLY A 95 14.03 -7.56 19.18
N ALA A 96 14.81 -6.47 19.22
CA ALA A 96 14.25 -5.12 19.25
C ALA A 96 13.71 -4.67 17.89
N ARG A 97 14.22 -5.25 16.79
CA ARG A 97 13.87 -4.90 15.41
C ARG A 97 13.97 -6.13 14.53
N ASN A 98 12.87 -6.48 13.88
CA ASN A 98 12.78 -7.64 12.99
C ASN A 98 12.36 -7.18 11.60
N CYS A 99 13.05 -7.64 10.55
CA CYS A 99 12.90 -7.10 9.21
C CYS A 99 12.58 -8.18 8.18
N TYR A 100 11.72 -7.82 7.24
CA TYR A 100 11.59 -8.47 5.95
C TYR A 100 12.55 -7.80 4.98
N THR A 101 13.29 -8.58 4.20
CA THR A 101 14.12 -8.07 3.10
C THR A 101 13.53 -8.52 1.77
N ILE A 102 12.99 -7.58 1.01
CA ILE A 102 12.36 -7.82 -0.29
C ILE A 102 13.34 -7.36 -1.36
N ARG A 103 13.70 -8.24 -2.30
CA ARG A 103 14.75 -8.04 -3.30
C ARG A 103 14.19 -8.05 -4.71
N SER A 104 15.05 -7.81 -5.70
CA SER A 104 14.71 -7.77 -7.13
C SER A 104 13.77 -6.61 -7.47
N LEU A 105 13.93 -5.49 -6.76
CA LEU A 105 13.21 -4.25 -7.00
C LEU A 105 13.97 -3.38 -8.01
N VAL A 106 13.29 -2.38 -8.56
CA VAL A 106 13.88 -1.38 -9.45
C VAL A 106 14.33 -0.20 -8.61
N ALA A 107 15.65 -0.03 -8.49
CA ALA A 107 16.26 1.09 -7.80
C ALA A 107 15.77 2.43 -8.37
N GLY A 108 15.46 3.38 -7.48
CA GLY A 108 14.92 4.70 -7.81
C GLY A 108 13.42 4.72 -8.15
N LEU A 109 12.75 3.57 -8.21
CA LEU A 109 11.31 3.51 -8.50
C LEU A 109 10.47 3.77 -7.24
N LYS A 110 9.24 4.27 -7.46
CA LYS A 110 8.24 4.42 -6.40
C LYS A 110 7.58 3.08 -6.13
N TYR A 111 7.39 2.77 -4.86
CA TYR A 111 6.63 1.60 -4.42
C TYR A 111 5.55 2.01 -3.43
N LEU A 112 4.33 1.53 -3.66
CA LEU A 112 3.33 1.41 -2.61
C LEU A 112 3.66 0.14 -1.82
N ILE A 113 3.90 0.30 -0.53
CA ILE A 113 4.23 -0.76 0.43
C ILE A 113 3.09 -0.80 1.45
N ARG A 114 2.41 -1.94 1.53
CA ARG A 114 1.25 -2.14 2.41
C ARG A 114 1.50 -3.33 3.33
N ALA A 115 1.45 -3.10 4.64
CA ALA A 115 1.46 -4.13 5.67
C ALA A 115 0.09 -4.21 6.34
N SER A 116 -0.40 -5.43 6.56
CA SER A 116 -1.65 -5.69 7.27
C SER A 116 -1.39 -6.43 8.58
N PHE A 117 -2.16 -6.04 9.61
CA PHE A 117 -2.05 -6.54 10.97
C PHE A 117 -3.45 -6.91 11.46
N TYR A 118 -3.73 -8.21 11.54
CA TYR A 118 -4.94 -8.79 12.11
C TYR A 118 -4.55 -9.76 13.22
N HIS A 119 -4.82 -9.42 14.48
CA HIS A 119 -4.28 -10.15 15.63
C HIS A 119 -4.95 -11.51 15.83
N GLY A 120 -6.28 -11.56 15.75
CA GLY A 120 -7.08 -12.78 15.89
C GLY A 120 -6.73 -13.65 17.10
N ASN A 121 -6.32 -13.04 18.21
CA ASN A 121 -5.80 -13.69 19.42
C ASN A 121 -4.86 -14.90 19.12
N TYR A 122 -3.93 -14.74 18.18
CA TYR A 122 -3.07 -15.83 17.69
C TYR A 122 -2.23 -16.51 18.79
N ASP A 123 -1.91 -15.78 19.87
CA ASP A 123 -1.07 -16.26 20.98
C ASP A 123 -1.87 -16.73 22.20
N GLY A 124 -3.20 -16.56 22.20
CA GLY A 124 -4.07 -16.90 23.33
C GLY A 124 -3.82 -16.07 24.60
N LEU A 125 -3.01 -15.01 24.54
CA LEU A 125 -2.66 -14.19 25.70
C LEU A 125 -3.66 -13.05 25.93
N SER A 126 -4.51 -12.76 24.94
CA SER A 126 -5.45 -11.64 24.94
C SER A 126 -4.80 -10.30 25.26
N ARG A 127 -3.56 -10.10 24.80
CA ARG A 127 -2.78 -8.86 24.96
C ARG A 127 -2.62 -8.18 23.62
N LEU A 128 -3.16 -6.98 23.48
CA LEU A 128 -3.10 -6.22 22.24
C LEU A 128 -1.78 -5.44 22.15
N PRO A 129 -0.93 -5.71 21.14
CA PRO A 129 0.39 -5.12 21.07
C PRO A 129 0.38 -3.74 20.41
N MET A 130 1.36 -2.93 20.79
CA MET A 130 1.75 -1.70 20.10
C MET A 130 3.23 -1.76 19.75
N PHE A 131 3.56 -1.42 18.51
CA PHE A 131 4.93 -1.46 17.99
C PHE A 131 5.07 -0.52 16.80
N ASP A 132 6.29 -0.26 16.36
CA ASP A 132 6.56 0.69 15.28
C ASP A 132 6.91 -0.02 13.97
N MET A 133 6.50 0.56 12.85
CA MET A 133 6.83 0.10 11.50
C MET A 133 7.80 1.07 10.82
N TYR A 134 8.81 0.51 10.16
CA TYR A 134 9.82 1.24 9.41
C TYR A 134 9.95 0.68 7.99
N ILE A 135 10.28 1.56 7.04
CA ILE A 135 10.75 1.19 5.71
C ILE A 135 12.21 1.66 5.59
N GLY A 136 13.13 0.72 5.43
CA GLY A 136 14.55 0.94 5.64
C GLY A 136 14.78 1.40 7.08
N VAL A 137 15.39 2.56 7.26
CA VAL A 137 15.56 3.23 8.56
C VAL A 137 14.50 4.30 8.85
N ASN A 138 13.61 4.58 7.90
CA ASN A 138 12.61 5.64 8.01
C ASN A 138 11.38 5.14 8.77
N PHE A 139 10.97 5.88 9.80
CA PHE A 139 9.77 5.59 10.56
C PHE A 139 8.53 5.91 9.73
N VAL A 140 7.59 4.97 9.68
CA VAL A 140 6.36 5.08 8.88
C VAL A 140 5.15 5.35 9.77
N GLY A 141 5.09 4.69 10.93
CA GLY A 141 4.00 4.87 11.87
C GLY A 141 4.00 3.83 12.98
N THR A 142 3.24 4.12 14.03
CA THR A 142 2.97 3.18 15.11
C THR A 142 1.76 2.31 14.76
N VAL A 143 1.96 0.99 14.83
CA VAL A 143 0.89 -0.01 14.75
C VAL A 143 0.31 -0.15 16.16
N ASN A 144 -0.93 0.33 16.31
CA ASN A 144 -1.69 0.18 17.55
C ASN A 144 -2.89 -0.74 17.26
N VAL A 145 -2.85 -1.95 17.81
CA VAL A 145 -3.96 -2.91 17.67
C VAL A 145 -4.99 -2.62 18.74
N SER A 146 -6.20 -2.22 18.33
CA SER A 146 -7.26 -1.80 19.25
C SER A 146 -8.22 -2.93 19.66
N SER A 147 -8.32 -3.98 18.85
CA SER A 147 -9.10 -5.19 19.14
C SER A 147 -8.54 -6.40 18.39
N HIS A 148 -8.88 -7.60 18.84
CA HIS A 148 -8.41 -8.84 18.23
C HIS A 148 -8.94 -9.05 16.80
N ASP A 149 -10.12 -8.52 16.49
CA ASP A 149 -10.79 -8.62 15.20
C ASP A 149 -10.63 -7.36 14.32
N SER A 150 -9.84 -6.38 14.76
CA SER A 150 -9.54 -5.19 13.96
C SER A 150 -8.45 -5.48 12.94
N LEU A 151 -8.71 -5.13 11.67
CA LEU A 151 -7.70 -5.08 10.64
C LEU A 151 -7.04 -3.70 10.65
N LYS A 152 -5.76 -3.64 11.05
CA LYS A 152 -4.94 -2.44 10.89
C LYS A 152 -4.12 -2.56 9.62
N ILE A 153 -4.19 -1.55 8.77
CA ILE A 153 -3.37 -1.43 7.55
C ILE A 153 -2.44 -0.23 7.71
N VAL A 154 -1.18 -0.42 7.36
CA VAL A 154 -0.21 0.67 7.15
C VAL A 154 0.21 0.62 5.70
N GLU A 155 -0.08 1.67 4.95
CA GLU A 155 0.30 1.81 3.54
C GLU A 155 1.16 3.07 3.37
N ALA A 156 2.29 2.94 2.70
CA ALA A 156 3.16 4.06 2.40
C ALA A 156 3.61 4.02 0.94
N ILE A 157 3.84 5.19 0.35
CA ILE A 157 4.43 5.36 -0.98
C ILE A 157 5.78 6.04 -0.81
N VAL A 158 6.85 5.34 -1.21
CA VAL A 158 8.23 5.82 -1.07
C VAL A 158 9.04 5.53 -2.33
N VAL A 159 10.12 6.28 -2.54
CA VAL A 159 11.16 5.89 -3.49
C VAL A 159 12.07 4.86 -2.83
N VAL A 160 12.28 3.71 -3.48
CA VAL A 160 13.22 2.70 -3.01
C VAL A 160 14.58 2.96 -3.67
N PRO A 161 15.66 3.23 -2.93
CA PRO A 161 16.93 3.67 -3.51
C PRO A 161 17.75 2.54 -4.15
N ASP A 162 17.50 1.29 -3.79
CA ASP A 162 18.29 0.11 -4.20
C ASP A 162 17.40 -1.00 -4.80
N ASP A 163 17.99 -2.12 -5.21
CA ASP A 163 17.29 -3.31 -5.71
C ASP A 163 16.58 -4.13 -4.61
N PHE A 164 16.59 -3.62 -3.38
CA PHE A 164 15.91 -4.19 -2.25
C PHE A 164 15.33 -3.13 -1.32
N VAL A 165 14.37 -3.53 -0.50
CA VAL A 165 13.83 -2.73 0.60
C VAL A 165 13.68 -3.59 1.84
N GLN A 166 13.93 -3.01 3.00
CA GLN A 166 13.62 -3.64 4.27
C GLN A 166 12.35 -3.05 4.86
N VAL A 167 11.44 -3.91 5.32
CA VAL A 167 10.25 -3.52 6.08
C VAL A 167 10.42 -4.09 7.47
N CYS A 168 10.57 -3.22 8.47
CA CYS A 168 10.96 -3.62 9.82
C CYS A 168 9.88 -3.29 10.84
N LEU A 169 9.67 -4.21 11.78
CA LEU A 169 8.83 -4.03 12.95
C LEU A 169 9.74 -3.88 14.17
N ALA A 170 9.59 -2.79 14.91
CA ALA A 170 10.39 -2.49 16.09
C ALA A 170 9.54 -2.62 17.36
N ASN A 171 10.01 -3.46 18.29
CA ASN A 171 9.35 -3.67 19.56
C ASN A 171 9.54 -2.45 20.47
N THR A 172 8.43 -1.87 20.96
CA THR A 172 8.46 -0.73 21.88
C THR A 172 8.23 -1.11 23.34
N GLY A 173 8.30 -2.40 23.66
CA GLY A 173 8.01 -2.95 25.00
C GLY A 173 6.52 -3.03 25.32
N SER A 174 5.64 -2.85 24.33
CA SER A 174 4.18 -2.80 24.51
C SER A 174 3.46 -3.99 23.88
N GLY A 175 4.10 -5.16 23.88
CA GLY A 175 3.60 -6.40 23.28
C GLY A 175 4.43 -6.89 22.10
N THR A 176 4.12 -8.09 21.60
CA THR A 176 4.88 -8.76 20.54
C THR A 176 4.52 -8.20 19.16
N PRO A 177 5.48 -7.66 18.39
CA PRO A 177 5.25 -7.31 17.00
C PRO A 177 4.84 -8.52 16.17
N PHE A 178 3.93 -8.33 15.23
CA PHE A 178 3.50 -9.37 14.30
C PHE A 178 3.10 -8.74 12.96
N ILE A 179 2.89 -9.57 11.94
CA ILE A 179 2.39 -9.14 10.63
C ILE A 179 1.60 -10.28 9.98
N SER A 180 0.51 -9.94 9.30
CA SER A 180 -0.35 -10.91 8.60
C SER A 180 -0.07 -10.96 7.10
N SER A 181 0.17 -9.81 6.47
CA SER A 181 0.58 -9.78 5.06
C SER A 181 1.42 -8.55 4.73
N LEU A 182 2.26 -8.69 3.69
CA LEU A 182 3.10 -7.63 3.15
C LEU A 182 2.99 -7.60 1.61
N GLU A 183 2.58 -6.46 1.08
CA GLU A 183 2.31 -6.26 -0.34
C GLU A 183 3.12 -5.07 -0.88
N LEU A 184 3.81 -5.25 -2.01
CA LEU A 184 4.53 -4.20 -2.71
C LEU A 184 4.00 -4.05 -4.14
N ARG A 185 3.75 -2.81 -4.56
CA ARG A 185 3.25 -2.45 -5.88
C ARG A 185 4.15 -1.38 -6.49
N PRO A 186 4.86 -1.66 -7.60
CA PRO A 186 5.64 -0.64 -8.30
C PRO A 186 4.70 0.40 -8.91
N LEU A 187 5.05 1.67 -8.78
CA LEU A 187 4.31 2.78 -9.35
C LEU A 187 5.16 3.49 -10.40
N LYS A 188 4.51 4.00 -11.45
CA LYS A 188 5.19 4.83 -12.45
C LYS A 188 5.76 6.07 -11.76
N ILE A 189 6.96 6.51 -12.18
CA ILE A 189 7.69 7.65 -11.58
C ILE A 189 6.83 8.92 -11.49
N LYS A 190 6.01 9.20 -12.51
CA LYS A 190 5.13 10.37 -12.55
C LYS A 190 3.99 10.34 -11.52
N LEU A 191 3.65 9.17 -10.95
CA LEU A 191 2.54 9.06 -10.00
C LEU A 191 2.93 9.62 -8.64
N TYR A 192 1.99 10.30 -7.99
CA TYR A 192 2.18 10.94 -6.68
C TYR A 192 3.43 11.85 -6.66
N PRO A 193 3.38 13.04 -7.29
CA PRO A 193 4.57 13.91 -7.44
C PRO A 193 5.23 14.34 -6.13
N LEU A 194 4.48 14.38 -5.02
CA LEU A 194 5.03 14.65 -3.68
C LEU A 194 6.06 13.60 -3.21
N VAL A 195 6.02 12.40 -3.76
CA VAL A 195 6.95 11.33 -3.41
C VAL A 195 8.25 11.51 -4.21
N ASN A 196 9.36 11.65 -3.49
CA ASN A 196 10.70 11.77 -4.04
C ASN A 196 11.72 11.08 -3.11
N ALA A 197 13.02 11.20 -3.38
CA ALA A 197 14.06 10.53 -2.59
C ALA A 197 14.08 10.94 -1.10
N THR A 198 13.54 12.12 -0.77
CA THR A 198 13.56 12.70 0.57
C THR A 198 12.19 12.73 1.25
N GLN A 199 11.12 12.39 0.53
CA GLN A 199 9.75 12.48 1.01
C GLN A 199 8.90 11.29 0.57
N GLY A 200 8.20 10.71 1.53
CA GLY A 200 7.21 9.67 1.34
C GLY A 200 5.80 10.14 1.73
N LEU A 201 4.80 9.35 1.33
CA LEU A 201 3.42 9.52 1.74
C LEU A 201 2.98 8.31 2.56
N VAL A 202 2.27 8.53 3.66
CA VAL A 202 1.61 7.47 4.43
C VAL A 202 0.11 7.67 4.29
N LEU A 203 -0.59 6.61 3.89
CA LEU A 203 -2.02 6.67 3.67
C LEU A 203 -2.74 7.00 4.98
N HIS A 204 -3.52 8.08 4.95
CA HIS A 204 -4.47 8.39 6.01
C HIS A 204 -5.81 7.72 5.71
N GLU A 205 -6.38 8.03 4.54
CA GLU A 205 -7.68 7.55 4.09
C GLU A 205 -7.72 7.48 2.55
N ARG A 206 -8.49 6.53 2.01
CA ARG A 206 -8.79 6.43 0.57
C ARG A 206 -10.24 6.02 0.39
N TRP A 207 -11.09 6.98 0.07
CA TRP A 207 -12.54 6.77 0.00
C TRP A 207 -13.05 6.80 -1.44
N ASN A 208 -13.98 5.89 -1.72
CA ASN A 208 -14.82 5.86 -2.90
C ASN A 208 -16.24 6.27 -2.50
N PHE A 209 -16.64 7.49 -2.86
CA PHE A 209 -17.91 8.04 -2.45
C PHE A 209 -19.07 7.44 -3.26
N GLY A 210 -20.12 7.05 -2.56
CA GLY A 210 -21.36 6.55 -3.17
C GLY A 210 -21.28 5.11 -3.67
N ALA A 211 -20.13 4.45 -3.52
CA ALA A 211 -19.96 3.04 -3.77
C ALA A 211 -20.57 2.17 -2.65
N THR A 212 -20.81 0.90 -2.96
CA THR A 212 -21.25 -0.13 -2.00
C THR A 212 -20.12 -1.06 -1.59
N ASP A 213 -19.18 -1.30 -2.50
CA ASP A 213 -18.15 -2.32 -2.36
C ASP A 213 -16.76 -1.73 -2.53
N THR A 214 -15.80 -2.34 -1.83
CA THR A 214 -14.38 -1.97 -1.94
C THR A 214 -13.88 -2.23 -3.35
N VAL A 215 -13.18 -1.24 -3.91
CA VAL A 215 -12.50 -1.37 -5.21
C VAL A 215 -11.01 -1.58 -4.98
N ARG A 216 -10.44 -2.61 -5.59
CA ARG A 216 -9.00 -2.88 -5.65
C ARG A 216 -8.67 -3.65 -6.92
N TYR A 217 -7.49 -4.25 -7.02
CA TYR A 217 -7.16 -5.10 -8.18
C TYR A 217 -8.18 -6.24 -8.37
N PRO A 218 -8.61 -6.55 -9.61
CA PRO A 218 -8.08 -6.05 -10.89
C PRO A 218 -8.68 -4.73 -11.39
N ASP A 219 -9.71 -4.19 -10.74
CA ASP A 219 -10.33 -2.92 -11.15
C ASP A 219 -9.40 -1.72 -10.96
N ASP A 220 -8.54 -1.76 -9.93
CA ASP A 220 -7.39 -0.85 -9.78
C ASP A 220 -6.08 -1.55 -10.18
N PRO A 221 -5.46 -1.18 -11.33
CA PRO A 221 -4.20 -1.74 -11.78
C PRO A 221 -3.02 -1.50 -10.82
N HIS A 222 -3.13 -0.57 -9.88
CA HIS A 222 -2.12 -0.29 -8.86
C HIS A 222 -2.43 -0.98 -7.51
N ASP A 223 -3.49 -1.78 -7.45
CA ASP A 223 -3.97 -2.51 -6.26
C ASP A 223 -4.12 -1.66 -4.99
N ARG A 224 -4.47 -0.37 -5.15
CA ARG A 224 -4.91 0.45 -4.02
C ARG A 224 -6.28 -0.03 -3.55
N ILE A 225 -6.50 0.06 -2.25
CA ILE A 225 -7.78 -0.29 -1.64
C ILE A 225 -8.60 1.00 -1.49
N TRP A 226 -9.69 1.10 -2.24
CA TRP A 226 -10.65 2.19 -2.15
C TRP A 226 -11.85 1.77 -1.34
N VAL A 227 -12.03 2.39 -0.18
CA VAL A 227 -13.07 2.01 0.79
C VAL A 227 -14.36 2.80 0.50
N PRO A 228 -15.53 2.16 0.43
CA PRO A 228 -16.80 2.85 0.27
C PRO A 228 -17.05 3.84 1.40
N TRP A 229 -17.51 5.03 1.06
CA TRP A 229 -17.95 6.01 2.05
C TRP A 229 -19.22 6.72 1.60
N THR A 230 -20.24 6.71 2.44
CA THR A 230 -21.49 7.44 2.21
C THR A 230 -22.22 7.62 3.54
N GLU A 231 -23.01 8.68 3.65
CA GLU A 231 -23.89 8.94 4.78
C GLU A 231 -25.31 9.17 4.23
N PRO A 232 -26.14 8.11 4.13
CA PRO A 232 -27.42 8.17 3.41
C PRO A 232 -28.46 9.13 3.99
N SER A 233 -28.28 9.59 5.24
CA SER A 233 -29.12 10.61 5.87
C SER A 233 -28.91 12.00 5.25
N ILE A 234 -27.72 12.28 4.70
CA ILE A 234 -27.34 13.61 4.20
C ILE A 234 -26.98 13.62 2.71
N TRP A 235 -26.56 12.48 2.15
CA TRP A 235 -26.15 12.36 0.76
C TRP A 235 -27.00 11.36 -0.03
N ASP A 236 -27.12 11.62 -1.32
CA ASP A 236 -27.56 10.66 -2.32
C ASP A 236 -26.37 10.14 -3.11
N SER A 237 -26.39 8.85 -3.46
CA SER A 237 -25.37 8.24 -4.31
C SER A 237 -25.76 8.37 -5.79
N LEU A 238 -24.82 8.82 -6.60
CA LEU A 238 -24.90 8.80 -8.07
C LEU A 238 -24.05 7.64 -8.59
N SER A 239 -24.53 6.97 -9.63
CA SER A 239 -23.76 5.90 -10.28
C SER A 239 -24.01 5.85 -11.78
N VAL A 240 -23.02 5.35 -12.51
CA VAL A 240 -23.10 5.10 -13.94
C VAL A 240 -22.37 3.81 -14.30
N ASN A 241 -22.90 3.05 -15.25
CA ASN A 241 -22.26 1.82 -15.71
C ASN A 241 -21.20 2.06 -16.80
N ASN A 242 -21.31 3.19 -17.51
CA ASN A 242 -20.38 3.59 -18.56
C ASN A 242 -18.99 3.87 -17.97
N ARG A 243 -17.95 3.53 -18.74
CA ARG A 243 -16.57 3.82 -18.37
C ARG A 243 -16.35 5.33 -18.26
N VAL A 244 -15.69 5.75 -17.18
CA VAL A 244 -15.21 7.12 -17.00
C VAL A 244 -13.78 7.22 -17.50
N THR A 245 -13.52 8.19 -18.36
CA THR A 245 -12.21 8.42 -18.97
C THR A 245 -11.28 9.10 -17.98
N VAL A 246 -10.22 8.39 -17.61
CA VAL A 246 -9.11 8.91 -16.80
C VAL A 246 -7.91 9.10 -17.72
N SER A 247 -7.60 10.34 -18.09
CA SER A 247 -6.54 10.66 -19.07
C SER A 247 -5.58 11.71 -18.53
N ASN A 248 -4.28 11.51 -18.74
CA ASN A 248 -3.21 12.42 -18.29
C ASN A 248 -3.22 12.71 -16.78
N ASP A 249 -3.80 11.81 -16.00
CA ASP A 249 -3.84 11.91 -14.55
C ASP A 249 -2.51 11.39 -13.95
N ILE A 250 -2.03 12.08 -12.91
CA ILE A 250 -0.78 11.81 -12.18
C ILE A 250 -1.00 10.96 -10.92
N PHE A 251 -2.17 10.35 -10.79
CA PHE A 251 -2.56 9.41 -9.75
C PHE A 251 -3.16 8.13 -10.37
N GLU A 252 -3.71 8.20 -11.58
CA GLU A 252 -4.27 7.08 -12.34
C GLU A 252 -5.31 6.29 -11.53
N GLN A 253 -6.22 6.99 -10.84
CA GLN A 253 -7.37 6.38 -10.16
C GLN A 253 -8.22 5.53 -11.13
N PRO A 254 -8.80 4.41 -10.68
CA PRO A 254 -9.48 3.50 -11.59
C PRO A 254 -10.83 4.04 -12.05
N SER A 255 -11.24 3.71 -13.28
CA SER A 255 -12.56 4.09 -13.80
C SER A 255 -13.70 3.60 -12.90
N LYS A 256 -13.53 2.44 -12.24
CA LYS A 256 -14.55 1.86 -11.35
C LYS A 256 -14.85 2.74 -10.15
N VAL A 257 -13.84 3.43 -9.61
CA VAL A 257 -14.00 4.42 -8.53
C VAL A 257 -14.69 5.67 -9.04
N MET A 258 -14.35 6.10 -10.25
CA MET A 258 -14.96 7.29 -10.84
C MET A 258 -16.41 7.10 -11.31
N GLN A 259 -16.93 5.86 -11.31
CA GLN A 259 -18.30 5.54 -11.71
C GLN A 259 -19.35 5.82 -10.63
N THR A 260 -18.92 6.12 -9.41
CA THR A 260 -19.79 6.47 -8.29
C THR A 260 -19.42 7.84 -7.74
N ALA A 261 -20.40 8.50 -7.13
CA ALA A 261 -20.21 9.77 -6.42
C ALA A 261 -21.28 9.96 -5.37
N ILE A 262 -21.06 10.92 -4.47
CA ILE A 262 -22.12 11.49 -3.62
C ILE A 262 -22.50 12.90 -4.06
N THR A 263 -23.74 13.26 -3.79
CA THR A 263 -24.30 14.60 -3.92
C THR A 263 -25.19 14.89 -2.70
N PRO A 264 -25.35 16.15 -2.26
CA PRO A 264 -26.28 16.51 -1.19
C PRO A 264 -27.71 16.05 -1.51
N ARG A 265 -28.38 15.43 -0.55
CA ARG A 265 -29.78 15.01 -0.67
C ARG A 265 -30.72 16.21 -0.77
N ASN A 266 -30.41 17.27 -0.02
CA ASN A 266 -31.05 18.57 -0.22
C ASN A 266 -30.19 19.38 -1.20
N ALA A 267 -30.71 19.64 -2.39
CA ALA A 267 -29.97 20.30 -3.46
C ALA A 267 -29.49 21.73 -3.10
N SER A 268 -30.06 22.36 -2.08
CA SER A 268 -29.62 23.66 -1.57
C SER A 268 -28.50 23.58 -0.53
N LYS A 269 -28.03 22.38 -0.18
CA LYS A 269 -26.95 22.15 0.78
C LYS A 269 -25.61 21.89 0.09
N ASN A 270 -24.54 22.04 0.86
CA ASN A 270 -23.17 21.75 0.46
C ASN A 270 -22.81 20.29 0.79
N ILE A 271 -21.67 19.82 0.29
CA ILE A 271 -21.03 18.60 0.80
C ILE A 271 -20.07 19.01 1.90
N GLU A 272 -20.21 18.41 3.08
CA GLU A 272 -19.34 18.67 4.23
C GLU A 272 -18.86 17.36 4.83
N PHE A 273 -17.54 17.23 5.01
CA PHE A 273 -16.92 16.12 5.71
C PHE A 273 -15.59 16.59 6.29
N PHE A 274 -14.97 15.76 7.14
CA PHE A 274 -13.69 16.11 7.75
C PHE A 274 -12.82 14.88 7.95
N TRP A 275 -11.53 15.14 8.17
CA TRP A 275 -10.65 14.17 8.81
C TRP A 275 -9.88 14.83 9.95
N ASP A 276 -9.54 14.02 10.94
CA ASP A 276 -8.75 14.43 12.08
C ASP A 276 -7.29 13.99 11.90
N PRO A 277 -6.29 14.84 12.23
CA PRO A 277 -4.89 14.43 12.25
C PRO A 277 -4.69 13.18 13.13
N ARG A 278 -3.79 12.30 12.69
CA ARG A 278 -3.32 11.13 13.45
C ARG A 278 -1.85 11.36 13.84
N PRO A 279 -1.58 12.15 14.89
CA PRO A 279 -0.22 12.31 15.38
C PRO A 279 0.30 10.97 15.91
N ASP A 280 1.59 10.76 15.78
CA ASP A 280 2.30 9.62 16.34
C ASP A 280 3.55 10.07 17.10
N ARG A 281 4.32 9.12 17.63
CA ARG A 281 5.48 9.41 18.49
C ARG A 281 6.59 10.20 17.79
N GLN A 282 6.73 10.12 16.47
CA GLN A 282 7.75 10.85 15.71
C GLN A 282 7.16 11.98 14.87
N HIS A 283 5.87 11.93 14.55
CA HIS A 283 5.13 12.92 13.79
C HIS A 283 4.04 13.53 14.67
N LEU A 284 4.43 14.36 15.65
CA LEU A 284 3.47 15.02 16.56
C LEU A 284 2.57 16.05 15.85
N THR A 285 3.03 16.60 14.72
CA THR A 285 2.29 17.57 13.89
C THR A 285 2.35 17.17 12.41
N PRO A 286 1.67 16.07 12.03
CA PRO A 286 1.75 15.56 10.67
C PRO A 286 1.14 16.55 9.68
N ARG A 287 1.83 16.75 8.56
CA ARG A 287 1.34 17.55 7.44
C ARG A 287 0.59 16.65 6.46
N TYR A 288 -0.48 17.17 5.88
CA TYR A 288 -1.35 16.40 4.99
C TYR A 288 -1.37 16.92 3.56
N ALA A 289 -1.58 15.99 2.65
CA ALA A 289 -1.92 16.22 1.25
C ALA A 289 -3.19 15.44 0.91
N ALA A 290 -4.00 15.96 -0.02
CA ALA A 290 -5.18 15.27 -0.51
C ALA A 290 -5.37 15.41 -2.02
N ASN A 291 -5.84 14.34 -2.62
CA ASN A 291 -6.24 14.27 -4.03
C ASN A 291 -7.76 14.06 -4.06
N MET A 292 -8.51 15.05 -4.52
CA MET A 292 -9.96 14.96 -4.67
C MET A 292 -10.31 14.72 -6.13
N HIS A 293 -11.05 13.65 -6.39
CA HIS A 293 -11.37 13.20 -7.73
C HIS A 293 -12.85 13.45 -8.06
N PHE A 294 -13.09 14.00 -9.24
CA PHE A 294 -14.39 14.40 -9.73
C PHE A 294 -14.62 13.92 -11.16
N ALA A 295 -15.86 13.56 -11.50
CA ALA A 295 -16.33 13.30 -12.85
C ALA A 295 -17.84 13.56 -12.91
N GLU A 296 -18.30 14.30 -13.93
CA GLU A 296 -19.75 14.45 -14.14
C GLU A 296 -20.36 13.14 -14.63
N LEU A 297 -21.34 12.63 -13.89
CA LEU A 297 -22.00 11.35 -14.17
C LEU A 297 -23.37 11.53 -14.82
N LEU A 298 -23.91 12.74 -14.82
CA LEU A 298 -25.18 13.07 -15.47
C LEU A 298 -24.94 13.62 -16.87
N SER A 299 -25.66 13.08 -17.85
CA SER A 299 -25.67 13.64 -19.20
C SER A 299 -26.65 14.83 -19.29
N GLY A 300 -26.33 15.81 -20.13
CA GLY A 300 -27.21 16.95 -20.39
C GLY A 300 -26.51 18.31 -20.32
N ASN A 301 -27.31 19.37 -20.36
CA ASN A 301 -26.84 20.76 -20.41
C ASN A 301 -26.87 21.47 -19.05
N ALA A 302 -27.23 20.75 -17.99
CA ALA A 302 -27.27 21.30 -16.64
C ALA A 302 -25.85 21.67 -16.17
N VAL A 303 -25.73 22.78 -15.46
CA VAL A 303 -24.46 23.32 -14.99
C VAL A 303 -24.15 22.80 -13.60
N ARG A 304 -22.98 22.17 -13.42
CA ARG A 304 -22.39 21.85 -12.13
C ARG A 304 -21.08 22.60 -11.98
N GLN A 305 -21.13 23.66 -11.16
CA GLN A 305 -19.97 24.49 -10.85
C GLN A 305 -19.90 24.76 -9.34
N PHE A 306 -18.76 24.46 -8.72
CA PHE A 306 -18.60 24.60 -7.27
C PHE A 306 -17.20 25.05 -6.85
N ASP A 307 -17.14 25.63 -5.67
CA ASP A 307 -15.91 25.99 -4.95
C ASP A 307 -15.57 24.91 -3.92
N ILE A 308 -14.28 24.67 -3.68
CA ILE A 308 -13.79 23.72 -2.67
C ILE A 308 -13.04 24.50 -1.60
N TYR A 309 -13.39 24.26 -0.34
CA TYR A 309 -12.81 24.88 0.84
C TYR A 309 -12.12 23.80 1.69
N VAL A 310 -10.93 24.13 2.19
CA VAL A 310 -10.18 23.28 3.13
C VAL A 310 -9.75 24.16 4.29
N ASN A 311 -10.55 24.18 5.36
CA ASN A 311 -10.44 25.10 6.48
C ASN A 311 -10.48 26.61 6.08
N GLY A 312 -11.27 27.39 6.81
CA GLY A 312 -11.39 28.84 6.60
C GLY A 312 -12.38 29.25 5.51
N ASP A 313 -12.45 30.55 5.26
CA ASP A 313 -13.50 31.19 4.45
C ASP A 313 -13.11 31.40 2.97
N ASP A 314 -11.82 31.28 2.64
CA ASP A 314 -11.32 31.40 1.28
C ASP A 314 -11.28 30.03 0.58
N PRO A 315 -11.76 29.92 -0.67
CA PRO A 315 -11.76 28.64 -1.36
C PRO A 315 -10.33 28.25 -1.74
N TRP A 316 -9.99 27.02 -1.38
CA TRP A 316 -8.77 26.36 -1.84
C TRP A 316 -8.77 26.19 -3.37
N TYR A 317 -9.94 25.91 -3.95
CA TYR A 317 -10.14 25.87 -5.39
C TYR A 317 -11.44 26.56 -5.77
N ARG A 318 -11.39 27.46 -6.76
CA ARG A 318 -12.55 28.28 -7.16
C ARG A 318 -13.08 27.87 -8.54
N GLY A 319 -14.39 27.69 -8.63
CA GLY A 319 -15.15 27.59 -9.86
C GLY A 319 -14.93 26.31 -10.65
N LEU A 320 -14.74 25.16 -10.00
CA LEU A 320 -14.59 23.88 -10.69
C LEU A 320 -15.84 23.60 -11.51
N TYR A 321 -15.68 23.54 -12.83
CA TYR A 321 -16.77 23.39 -13.79
C TYR A 321 -16.74 21.99 -14.41
N LEU A 322 -17.73 21.14 -14.09
CA LEU A 322 -17.74 19.74 -14.52
C LEU A 322 -18.61 19.46 -15.76
N SER A 323 -19.58 20.32 -16.11
CA SER A 323 -20.58 20.02 -17.14
C SER A 323 -20.04 19.82 -18.56
N LYS A 324 -18.82 20.25 -18.85
CA LYS A 324 -18.14 19.96 -20.14
C LYS A 324 -17.30 18.68 -20.11
N SER A 325 -17.29 17.98 -18.98
CA SER A 325 -16.44 16.82 -18.69
C SER A 325 -17.29 15.59 -18.33
N TYR A 326 -18.42 15.39 -19.03
CA TYR A 326 -19.24 14.18 -18.87
C TYR A 326 -18.37 12.93 -19.06
N LEU A 327 -18.39 12.04 -18.06
CA LEU A 327 -17.56 10.83 -17.99
C LEU A 327 -16.06 11.08 -18.23
N ARG A 328 -15.55 12.23 -17.82
CA ARG A 328 -14.12 12.55 -17.83
C ARG A 328 -13.69 12.99 -16.44
N SER A 329 -12.67 12.34 -15.90
CA SER A 329 -12.17 12.66 -14.57
C SER A 329 -11.35 13.94 -14.56
N ILE A 330 -11.45 14.67 -13.45
CA ILE A 330 -10.54 15.74 -13.06
C ILE A 330 -10.13 15.52 -11.60
N THR A 331 -8.87 15.80 -11.30
CA THR A 331 -8.33 15.67 -9.95
C THR A 331 -7.85 17.05 -9.48
N ILE A 332 -8.33 17.48 -8.32
CA ILE A 332 -7.81 18.65 -7.62
C ILE A 332 -6.90 18.16 -6.50
N HIS A 333 -5.66 18.64 -6.46
CA HIS A 333 -4.66 18.20 -5.51
C HIS A 333 -3.82 19.39 -5.05
N ASN A 334 -3.24 19.29 -3.85
CA ASN A 334 -2.52 20.39 -3.22
C ASN A 334 -1.07 20.58 -3.74
N GLY A 335 -0.73 19.94 -4.86
CA GLY A 335 0.59 20.02 -5.50
C GLY A 335 1.73 19.71 -4.53
N GLU A 336 2.79 20.53 -4.56
CA GLU A 336 3.95 20.44 -3.66
C GLU A 336 3.73 21.11 -2.29
N ARG A 337 2.54 21.67 -2.03
CA ARG A 337 2.26 22.46 -0.83
C ARG A 337 1.29 21.73 0.10
N PRO A 338 1.76 21.13 1.19
CA PRO A 338 0.90 20.50 2.17
C PRO A 338 -0.05 21.52 2.80
N TYR A 339 -1.22 21.06 3.25
CA TYR A 339 -2.14 21.91 4.01
C TYR A 339 -1.49 22.48 5.26
N ALA A 340 -1.98 23.64 5.70
CA ALA A 340 -1.59 24.23 6.97
C ALA A 340 -2.01 23.30 8.12
N ILE A 341 -1.19 23.25 9.17
CA ILE A 341 -1.45 22.40 10.34
C ILE A 341 -2.76 22.86 10.99
N ALA A 342 -3.66 21.91 11.24
CA ALA A 342 -4.93 22.14 11.88
C ALA A 342 -5.29 20.96 12.79
N HIS A 343 -6.13 21.21 13.81
CA HIS A 343 -6.67 20.15 14.68
C HIS A 343 -7.74 19.29 14.00
N ARG A 344 -8.32 19.80 12.92
CA ARG A 344 -9.29 19.14 12.05
C ARG A 344 -9.20 19.78 10.67
N TYR A 345 -9.39 18.98 9.62
CA TYR A 345 -9.48 19.45 8.25
C TYR A 345 -10.92 19.34 7.77
N ASN A 346 -11.65 20.45 7.85
CA ASN A 346 -13.02 20.55 7.38
C ASN A 346 -13.02 20.83 5.88
N ILE A 347 -13.72 19.98 5.13
CA ILE A 347 -13.93 20.14 3.70
C ILE A 347 -15.36 20.58 3.48
N SER A 348 -15.51 21.64 2.68
CA SER A 348 -16.81 22.12 2.22
C SER A 348 -16.75 22.25 0.70
N ILE A 349 -17.71 21.68 -0.01
CA ILE A 349 -17.85 21.80 -1.46
C ILE A 349 -19.17 22.50 -1.73
N ASN A 350 -19.10 23.71 -2.28
CA ASN A 350 -20.22 24.64 -2.31
C ASN A 350 -20.58 24.97 -3.75
N ALA A 351 -21.84 24.76 -4.13
CA ALA A 351 -22.34 25.21 -5.42
C ALA A 351 -22.16 26.73 -5.57
N THR A 352 -21.66 27.15 -6.72
CA THR A 352 -21.63 28.56 -7.09
C THR A 352 -23.03 29.03 -7.51
N ALA A 353 -23.26 30.34 -7.53
CA ALA A 353 -24.53 30.92 -8.01
C ALA A 353 -24.86 30.57 -9.48
N ASN A 354 -23.87 30.17 -10.27
CA ASN A 354 -24.05 29.74 -11.66
C ASN A 354 -24.45 28.26 -11.79
N SER A 355 -24.39 27.49 -10.71
CA SER A 355 -24.68 26.06 -10.73
C SER A 355 -26.19 25.81 -10.71
N THR A 356 -26.67 24.96 -11.63
CA THR A 356 -28.05 24.46 -11.61
C THR A 356 -28.16 23.10 -10.94
N LEU A 357 -27.02 22.42 -10.73
CA LEU A 357 -26.91 21.15 -10.01
C LEU A 357 -26.15 21.35 -8.69
N PRO A 358 -26.46 20.53 -7.66
CA PRO A 358 -25.69 20.53 -6.42
C PRO A 358 -24.22 20.10 -6.65
N PRO A 359 -23.30 20.31 -5.70
CA PRO A 359 -21.93 19.81 -5.81
C PRO A 359 -21.88 18.27 -5.78
N MET A 360 -20.76 17.69 -6.22
CA MET A 360 -20.53 16.24 -6.15
C MET A 360 -19.06 15.93 -5.91
N ILE A 361 -18.76 14.72 -5.41
CA ILE A 361 -17.40 14.18 -5.32
C ILE A 361 -17.42 12.66 -5.54
N ASN A 362 -16.45 12.14 -6.29
CA ASN A 362 -16.35 10.72 -6.60
C ASN A 362 -15.43 10.00 -5.61
N ALA A 363 -14.26 10.57 -5.32
CA ALA A 363 -13.28 9.92 -4.46
C ALA A 363 -12.31 10.91 -3.83
N ILE A 364 -11.67 10.50 -2.74
CA ILE A 364 -10.56 11.24 -2.13
C ILE A 364 -9.46 10.29 -1.67
N GLU A 365 -8.21 10.70 -1.86
CA GLU A 365 -7.06 10.14 -1.16
C GLU A 365 -6.49 11.19 -0.22
N VAL A 366 -6.21 10.83 1.02
CA VAL A 366 -5.58 11.70 2.02
C VAL A 366 -4.31 11.00 2.52
N PHE A 367 -3.21 11.73 2.58
CA PHE A 367 -1.91 11.23 3.02
C PHE A 367 -1.31 12.15 4.06
N SER A 368 -0.67 11.58 5.09
CA SER A 368 0.35 12.30 5.83
C SER A 368 1.69 12.22 5.08
N ILE A 369 2.54 13.23 5.28
CA ILE A 369 3.84 13.32 4.61
C ILE A 369 4.92 12.96 5.63
N ILE A 370 5.85 12.09 5.23
CA ILE A 370 6.98 11.65 6.04
C ILE A 370 8.30 12.01 5.34
N THR A 371 9.35 12.25 6.13
CA THR A 371 10.70 12.46 5.63
C THR A 371 11.40 11.10 5.46
N THR A 372 12.07 10.90 4.33
CA THR A 372 12.79 9.66 4.01
C THR A 372 14.31 9.84 3.87
N THR A 373 14.85 10.94 4.40
CA THR A 373 16.26 11.32 4.26
C THR A 373 17.24 10.50 5.07
N ASN A 374 16.78 9.64 5.98
CA ASN A 374 17.70 8.80 6.75
C ASN A 374 18.26 7.74 5.81
N ALA A 375 19.55 7.84 5.48
CA ALA A 375 20.25 6.81 4.75
C ALA A 375 20.48 5.61 5.69
N GLY A 376 20.14 4.41 5.23
CA GLY A 376 20.71 3.21 5.84
C GLY A 376 22.22 3.19 5.62
N THR A 377 22.97 2.61 6.54
CA THR A 377 24.40 2.35 6.31
C THR A 377 24.55 1.54 5.02
N ASP A 378 25.39 2.01 4.10
CA ASP A 378 25.57 1.40 2.77
C ASP A 378 25.98 -0.07 2.88
N ALA A 379 25.52 -0.91 1.94
CA ALA A 379 25.93 -2.32 1.86
C ALA A 379 27.46 -2.49 1.69
N VAL A 380 28.15 -1.43 1.26
CA VAL A 380 29.62 -1.38 1.15
C VAL A 380 30.29 -1.33 2.53
N ASP A 381 29.66 -0.69 3.52
CA ASP A 381 30.22 -0.57 4.87
C ASP A 381 30.16 -1.90 5.64
N GLY A 382 29.14 -2.73 5.37
CA GLY A 382 29.05 -4.09 5.90
C GLY A 382 30.14 -5.04 5.36
N LYS A 383 30.65 -4.80 4.14
CA LYS A 383 31.79 -5.56 3.60
C LYS A 383 33.13 -5.07 4.16
N ARG A 384 33.25 -3.77 4.50
CA ARG A 384 34.46 -3.23 5.13
C ARG A 384 34.63 -3.68 6.58
N MET A 385 33.55 -3.88 7.34
CA MET A 385 33.70 -4.42 8.71
C MET A 385 34.15 -5.89 8.75
N GLN A 386 33.86 -6.70 7.72
CA GLN A 386 34.37 -8.08 7.66
C GLN A 386 35.85 -8.16 7.27
N THR A 387 36.43 -7.11 6.70
CA THR A 387 37.85 -7.09 6.30
C THR A 387 38.79 -6.68 7.43
N TYR A 388 38.28 -6.12 8.54
CA TYR A 388 39.09 -5.76 9.71
C TYR A 388 38.98 -6.74 10.89
N ALA A 389 38.22 -7.83 10.74
CA ALA A 389 38.11 -8.89 11.76
C ALA A 389 39.11 -10.06 11.54
N HIS A 390 39.97 -9.93 10.53
CA HIS A 390 41.06 -10.86 10.24
C HIS A 390 42.34 -10.07 9.98
N ASP A 391 42.87 -9.42 11.01
CA ASP A 391 44.29 -9.10 11.16
C ASP A 391 44.69 -9.17 12.64
#